data_AF-A0A0W4ZKC1-F1
#
_entry.id   AF-A0A0W4ZKC1-F1
#
_cell.length_a   1.000
_cell.length_b   1.000
_cell.length_c   1.000
_cell.angle_alpha   90.00
_cell.angle_beta   90.00
_cell.angle_gamma   90.00
#
_symmetry.space_group_name_H-M   'P 1'
#
loop_
_entity.id
_entity.type
_entity.pdbx_description
1 polymer ?
#
loop_
_entity_poly.entity_id
_entity_poly.type
_entity_poly.pdbx_seq_one_letter_code
_entity_poly.pdbx_strand_id
1 'polypeptide(L)'
;MSEETIKEQKRVPRDARIVHLILASLGVEAYQQNVPLQLLTFAHRYTHQVLQDALVYSDYARPEGGTGLTVEDIRLAIASQMNNSFRGPPPKEFLLELAFERNRKPLPPIYPTYNLRLPPKKYLLTAPNWDFDVPKSKNDDI
;
A
#
# COMPACT_ATOMS: atom_id res chain seq x y z
N MET A 1 -4.95 -39.38 -12.32
CA MET A 1 -4.74 -38.42 -11.22
C MET A 1 -4.29 -39.21 -10.01
N SER A 2 -2.97 -39.25 -9.80
CA SER A 2 -2.25 -40.24 -8.98
C SER A 2 -2.35 -39.97 -7.48
N GLU A 3 -2.35 -41.03 -6.68
CA GLU A 3 -2.51 -41.02 -5.20
C GLU A 3 -1.52 -40.11 -4.44
N GLU A 4 -0.40 -39.71 -5.06
CA GLU A 4 0.58 -38.80 -4.48
C GLU A 4 0.03 -37.38 -4.26
N THR A 5 -0.82 -36.86 -5.17
CA THR A 5 -1.40 -35.51 -5.00
C THR A 5 -2.36 -35.44 -3.82
N ILE A 6 -3.02 -36.55 -3.49
CA ILE A 6 -3.95 -36.66 -2.35
C ILE A 6 -3.18 -36.66 -1.02
N LYS A 7 -2.00 -37.27 -0.99
CA LYS A 7 -1.14 -37.32 0.21
C LYS A 7 -0.50 -35.94 0.50
N GLU A 8 -0.20 -35.18 -0.55
CA GLU A 8 0.31 -33.82 -0.46
C GLU A 8 -0.79 -32.82 -0.04
N GLN A 9 -2.01 -32.99 -0.55
CA GLN A 9 -3.20 -32.25 -0.08
C GLN A 9 -3.50 -32.47 1.41
N LYS A 10 -3.12 -33.62 1.98
CA LYS A 10 -3.30 -33.93 3.41
C LYS A 10 -2.24 -33.27 4.32
N ARG A 11 -1.13 -32.76 3.76
CA ARG A 11 -0.05 -32.07 4.49
C ARG A 11 -0.28 -30.57 4.64
N VAL A 12 -1.18 -29.98 3.85
CA VAL A 12 -1.45 -28.54 3.88
C VAL A 12 -2.36 -28.20 5.08
N PRO A 13 -1.98 -27.23 5.94
CA PRO A 13 -2.83 -26.78 7.05
C PRO A 13 -4.22 -26.32 6.58
N ARG A 14 -5.22 -26.45 7.46
CA ARG A 14 -6.62 -26.07 7.17
C ARG A 14 -6.72 -24.64 6.64
N ASP A 15 -6.07 -23.70 7.31
CA ASP A 15 -6.19 -22.27 7.00
C ASP A 15 -5.52 -21.92 5.66
N ALA A 16 -4.41 -22.58 5.34
CA ALA A 16 -3.80 -22.46 4.02
C ALA A 16 -4.79 -22.92 2.94
N ARG A 17 -5.48 -24.06 3.11
CA ARG A 17 -6.48 -24.53 2.14
C ARG A 17 -7.66 -23.57 1.98
N ILE A 18 -8.06 -22.86 3.04
CA ILE A 18 -9.10 -21.81 2.96
C ILE A 18 -8.60 -20.64 2.11
N VAL A 19 -7.36 -20.19 2.30
CA VAL A 19 -6.77 -19.12 1.47
C VAL A 19 -6.70 -19.54 0.00
N HIS A 20 -6.37 -20.80 -0.30
CA HIS A 20 -6.39 -21.30 -1.69
C HIS A 20 -7.80 -21.24 -2.29
N LEU A 21 -8.83 -21.56 -1.51
CA LEU A 21 -10.23 -21.48 -1.93
C LEU A 21 -10.68 -20.03 -2.17
N ILE A 22 -10.25 -19.09 -1.32
CA ILE A 22 -10.52 -17.66 -1.49
C ILE A 22 -9.87 -17.15 -2.79
N LEU A 23 -8.60 -17.48 -3.03
CA LEU A 23 -7.89 -17.10 -4.25
C LEU A 23 -8.57 -17.67 -5.51
N ALA A 24 -9.02 -18.94 -5.46
CA ALA A 24 -9.79 -19.55 -6.53
C ALA A 24 -11.13 -18.84 -6.79
N SER A 25 -11.84 -18.43 -5.73
CA SER A 25 -13.11 -17.68 -5.88
C SER A 25 -12.94 -16.29 -6.51
N LEU A 26 -11.74 -15.72 -6.41
CA LEU A 26 -11.35 -14.44 -7.04
C LEU A 26 -10.81 -14.62 -8.47
N GLY A 27 -10.80 -15.85 -9.00
CA GLY A 27 -10.25 -16.17 -10.32
C GLY A 27 -8.72 -16.17 -10.39
N VAL A 28 -8.03 -16.23 -9.25
CA VAL A 28 -6.56 -16.27 -9.21
C VAL A 28 -6.10 -17.73 -9.16
N GLU A 29 -5.83 -18.29 -10.33
CA GLU A 29 -5.42 -19.69 -10.49
C GLU A 29 -3.90 -19.91 -10.34
N ALA A 30 -3.09 -18.87 -10.61
CA ALA A 30 -1.64 -18.95 -10.57
C ALA A 30 -1.05 -18.00 -9.52
N TYR A 31 -0.46 -18.58 -8.46
CA TYR A 31 0.28 -17.85 -7.42
C TYR A 31 1.45 -18.68 -6.90
N GLN A 32 2.42 -17.99 -6.28
CA GLN A 32 3.56 -18.65 -5.64
C GLN A 32 3.14 -19.34 -4.34
N GLN A 33 3.79 -20.45 -3.99
CA GLN A 33 3.45 -21.25 -2.79
C GLN A 33 3.62 -20.51 -1.46
N ASN A 34 4.40 -19.42 -1.43
CA ASN A 34 4.62 -18.57 -0.25
C ASN A 34 3.48 -17.56 0.01
N VAL A 35 2.65 -17.25 -1.00
CA VAL A 35 1.57 -16.24 -0.88
C VAL A 35 0.56 -16.61 0.23
N PRO A 36 0.06 -17.86 0.35
CA PRO A 36 -0.83 -18.22 1.43
C PRO A 36 -0.22 -18.02 2.82
N LEU A 37 1.08 -18.30 2.99
CA LEU A 37 1.78 -18.10 4.26
C LEU A 37 1.92 -16.61 4.60
N GLN A 38 2.21 -15.78 3.61
CA GLN A 38 2.31 -14.33 3.78
C GLN A 38 0.96 -13.72 4.17
N LEU A 39 -0.12 -14.12 3.50
CA LEU A 39 -1.48 -13.68 3.82
C LEU A 39 -1.91 -14.12 5.22
N LEU A 40 -1.57 -15.34 5.64
CA LEU A 40 -1.88 -15.82 6.98
C LEU A 40 -1.09 -15.07 8.04
N THR A 41 0.21 -14.83 7.82
CA THR A 41 1.05 -14.01 8.70
C THR A 41 0.50 -12.58 8.82
N PHE A 42 0.06 -12.00 7.71
CA PHE A 42 -0.57 -10.69 7.68
C PHE A 42 -1.88 -10.69 8.49
N ALA A 43 -2.77 -11.65 8.25
CA ALA A 43 -4.04 -11.76 8.97
C ALA A 43 -3.83 -11.91 10.48
N HIS A 44 -2.87 -12.76 10.89
CA HIS A 44 -2.52 -12.94 12.29
C HIS A 44 -1.97 -11.65 12.93
N ARG A 45 -1.07 -10.94 12.24
CA ARG A 45 -0.54 -9.66 12.73
C ARG A 45 -1.63 -8.59 12.83
N TYR A 46 -2.51 -8.52 11.83
CA TYR A 46 -3.62 -7.59 11.79
C TYR A 46 -4.59 -7.83 12.95
N THR A 47 -5.04 -9.07 13.15
CA THR A 47 -5.96 -9.39 14.26
C THR A 47 -5.32 -9.15 15.62
N HIS A 48 -4.03 -9.46 15.79
CA HIS A 48 -3.32 -9.18 17.03
C HIS A 48 -3.28 -7.68 17.34
N GLN A 49 -2.98 -6.84 16.35
CA GLN A 49 -2.98 -5.37 16.51
C GLN A 49 -4.37 -4.84 16.85
N VAL A 50 -5.41 -5.27 16.12
CA VAL A 50 -6.79 -4.85 16.39
C VAL A 50 -7.23 -5.25 17.80
N LEU A 51 -6.91 -6.46 18.25
CA LEU A 51 -7.26 -6.92 19.60
C LEU A 51 -6.48 -6.16 20.69
N GLN A 52 -5.22 -5.84 20.45
CA GLN A 52 -4.43 -5.01 21.37
C GLN A 52 -5.03 -3.61 21.54
N ASP A 53 -5.38 -2.95 20.44
CA ASP A 53 -5.99 -1.63 20.48
C ASP A 53 -7.38 -1.67 21.12
N ALA A 54 -8.15 -2.72 20.84
CA ALA A 54 -9.48 -2.89 21.43
C ALA A 54 -9.42 -3.15 22.95
N LEU A 55 -8.38 -3.84 23.45
CA LEU A 55 -8.14 -3.98 24.88
C LEU A 55 -7.87 -2.62 25.55
N VAL A 56 -7.05 -1.76 24.92
CA VAL A 56 -6.80 -0.40 25.42
C VAL A 56 -8.09 0.41 25.47
N TYR A 57 -8.97 0.26 24.48
CA TYR A 57 -10.26 0.93 24.47
C TYR A 57 -11.22 0.39 25.53
N SER A 58 -11.24 -0.92 25.76
CA SER A 58 -12.06 -1.51 26.82
C SER A 58 -11.58 -1.07 28.21
N ASP A 59 -10.26 -0.99 28.43
CA ASP A 59 -9.68 -0.53 29.69
C ASP A 59 -10.02 0.95 29.96
N TYR A 60 -9.98 1.78 28.91
CA TYR A 60 -10.38 3.18 28.99
C TYR A 60 -11.86 3.36 29.30
N ALA A 61 -12.73 2.60 28.63
CA ALA A 61 -14.18 2.70 28.81
C ALA A 61 -14.64 2.13 30.16
N ARG A 62 -13.92 1.15 30.72
CA ARG A 62 -14.30 0.41 31.94
C ARG A 62 -13.10 0.21 32.87
N PRO A 63 -12.67 1.26 33.59
CA PRO A 63 -11.51 1.18 34.49
C PRO A 63 -11.71 0.25 35.70
N GLU A 64 -12.96 -0.06 36.08
CA GLU A 64 -13.27 -0.92 37.24
C GLU A 64 -13.28 -2.43 36.92
N GLY A 65 -12.70 -2.85 35.79
CA GLY A 65 -12.56 -4.26 35.44
C GLY A 65 -13.82 -4.86 34.82
N GLY A 66 -14.37 -4.18 33.81
CA GLY A 66 -15.48 -4.70 33.01
C GLY A 66 -15.11 -6.00 32.31
N THR A 67 -15.85 -7.07 32.59
CA THR A 67 -15.54 -8.42 32.11
C THR A 67 -15.89 -8.61 30.64
N GLY A 68 -14.90 -8.35 29.78
CA GLY A 68 -14.86 -8.85 28.41
C GLY A 68 -14.85 -7.78 27.33
N LEU A 69 -14.10 -8.08 26.27
CA LEU A 69 -14.01 -7.30 25.05
C LEU A 69 -15.38 -7.28 24.35
N THR A 70 -15.86 -6.08 23.99
CA THR A 70 -17.13 -5.93 23.27
C THR A 70 -16.93 -5.72 21.77
N VAL A 71 -18.01 -5.90 21.00
CA VAL A 71 -17.98 -5.70 19.54
C VAL A 71 -17.75 -4.22 19.20
N GLU A 72 -18.22 -3.32 20.06
CA GLU A 72 -18.04 -1.87 19.96
C GLU A 72 -16.56 -1.49 20.08
N ASP A 73 -15.81 -2.09 21.01
CA ASP A 73 -14.39 -1.86 21.19
C ASP A 73 -13.59 -2.30 19.95
N ILE A 74 -13.93 -3.46 19.40
CA ILE A 74 -13.32 -3.99 18.16
C ILE A 74 -13.65 -3.08 16.97
N ARG A 75 -14.90 -2.61 16.87
CA ARG A 75 -15.32 -1.71 15.79
C ARG A 75 -14.57 -0.38 15.85
N LEU A 76 -14.34 0.15 17.05
CA LEU A 76 -13.56 1.36 17.26
C LEU A 76 -12.08 1.15 16.90
N ALA A 77 -11.49 0.02 17.28
CA ALA A 77 -10.12 -0.37 16.91
C ALA A 77 -9.93 -0.52 15.40
N ILE A 78 -10.89 -1.12 14.69
CA ILE A 78 -10.83 -1.21 13.24
C ILE A 78 -10.92 0.19 12.61
N ALA A 79 -11.83 1.05 13.09
CA ALA A 79 -12.01 2.38 12.55
C ALA A 79 -10.76 3.26 12.72
N SER A 80 -10.07 3.17 13.86
CA SER A 80 -8.82 3.90 14.09
C SER A 80 -7.70 3.45 13.14
N GLN A 81 -7.60 2.14 12.87
CA GLN A 81 -6.60 1.60 11.97
C GLN A 81 -6.88 1.89 10.48
N MET A 82 -8.15 1.86 10.07
CA MET A 82 -8.56 2.18 8.69
C MET A 82 -8.11 3.58 8.26
N ASN A 83 -8.16 4.56 9.16
CA ASN A 83 -7.74 5.93 8.87
C ASN A 83 -6.24 6.05 8.53
N ASN A 84 -5.39 5.16 9.06
CA ASN A 84 -3.94 5.25 8.89
C ASN A 84 -3.40 4.27 7.82
N SER A 85 -3.88 3.02 7.80
CA SER A 85 -3.28 1.94 7.01
C SER A 85 -4.01 1.64 5.70
N PHE A 86 -5.33 1.74 5.68
CA PHE A 86 -6.16 1.33 4.54
C PHE A 86 -6.75 2.56 3.85
N ARG A 87 -5.91 3.31 3.13
CA ARG A 87 -6.41 4.41 2.30
C ARG A 87 -7.03 3.86 1.03
N GLY A 88 -8.35 4.01 0.94
CA GLY A 88 -9.06 3.84 -0.33
C GLY A 88 -8.65 4.91 -1.36
N PRO A 89 -9.06 4.75 -2.63
CA PRO A 89 -8.90 5.82 -3.60
C PRO A 89 -9.56 7.10 -3.07
N PRO A 90 -8.94 8.27 -3.25
CA PRO A 90 -9.53 9.54 -2.80
C PRO A 90 -10.91 9.73 -3.47
N PRO A 91 -11.85 10.41 -2.78
CA PRO A 91 -13.20 10.59 -3.30
C PRO A 91 -13.17 11.35 -4.63
N LYS A 92 -14.05 10.96 -5.56
CA LYS A 92 -14.13 11.52 -6.91
C LYS A 92 -14.32 13.04 -6.90
N GLU A 93 -15.13 13.54 -5.97
CA GLU A 93 -15.41 14.98 -5.83
C GLU A 93 -14.13 15.78 -5.52
N PHE A 94 -13.30 15.26 -4.61
CA PHE A 94 -11.99 15.86 -4.29
C PHE A 94 -11.07 15.87 -5.51
N LEU A 95 -11.04 14.78 -6.29
CA LEU A 95 -10.27 14.74 -7.54
C LEU A 95 -10.80 15.71 -8.61
N LEU A 96 -12.11 15.90 -8.69
CA LEU A 96 -12.73 16.85 -9.62
C LEU A 96 -12.41 18.30 -9.24
N GLU A 97 -12.45 18.63 -7.95
CA GLU A 97 -12.05 19.95 -7.45
C GLU A 97 -10.57 20.24 -7.75
N LEU A 98 -9.69 19.27 -7.46
CA LEU A 98 -8.26 19.38 -7.75
C LEU A 98 -7.99 19.50 -9.25
N ALA A 99 -8.70 18.73 -10.07
CA ALA A 99 -8.61 18.83 -11.52
C ALA A 99 -9.06 20.20 -12.00
N PHE A 100 -10.17 20.74 -11.48
CA PHE A 100 -10.62 22.08 -11.81
C PHE A 100 -9.56 23.12 -11.46
N GLU A 101 -9.02 23.10 -10.24
CA GLU A 101 -7.96 24.03 -9.82
C GLU A 101 -6.72 23.94 -10.72
N ARG A 102 -6.28 22.72 -11.07
CA ARG A 102 -5.10 22.50 -11.90
C ARG A 102 -5.31 22.92 -13.36
N ASN A 103 -6.51 22.68 -13.89
CA ASN A 103 -6.88 22.96 -15.28
C ASN A 103 -7.24 24.43 -15.52
N ARG A 104 -7.36 25.26 -14.46
CA ARG A 104 -7.52 26.72 -14.61
C ARG A 104 -6.32 27.39 -15.27
N LYS A 105 -5.12 26.79 -15.17
CA LYS A 105 -3.92 27.31 -15.82
C LYS A 105 -3.91 26.87 -17.29
N PRO A 106 -3.94 27.82 -18.25
CA PRO A 106 -3.90 27.46 -19.67
C PRO A 106 -2.57 26.77 -20.00
N LEU A 107 -2.60 25.99 -21.08
CA LEU A 107 -1.40 25.34 -21.58
C LEU A 107 -0.36 26.39 -22.01
N PRO A 108 0.94 26.15 -21.77
CA PRO A 108 1.99 27.02 -22.29
C PRO A 108 1.97 27.07 -23.83
N PRO A 109 2.24 28.22 -24.46
CA PRO A 109 2.34 28.29 -25.91
C PRO A 109 3.47 27.40 -26.42
N ILE A 110 3.20 26.65 -27.49
CA ILE A 110 4.16 25.79 -28.17
C ILE A 110 4.75 26.52 -29.38
N TYR A 111 6.07 26.44 -29.56
CA TYR A 111 6.75 26.93 -30.76
C TYR A 111 6.88 25.77 -31.77
N PRO A 112 6.76 26.03 -33.09
CA PRO A 112 6.80 25.00 -34.14
C PRO A 112 8.23 24.51 -34.43
N THR A 113 8.98 24.16 -33.39
CA THR A 113 10.29 23.54 -33.53
C THR A 113 10.10 22.02 -33.49
N TYR A 114 10.66 21.31 -34.47
CA TYR A 114 10.49 19.85 -34.63
C TYR A 114 11.37 19.03 -33.66
N ASN A 115 11.55 19.50 -32.42
CA ASN A 115 12.45 18.90 -31.42
C ASN A 115 11.80 18.80 -30.04
N LEU A 116 12.32 17.90 -29.20
CA LEU A 116 11.91 17.77 -27.79
C LEU A 116 12.35 19.00 -27.00
N ARG A 117 11.43 19.63 -26.25
CA ARG A 117 11.75 20.73 -25.35
C ARG A 117 12.18 20.19 -23.98
N LEU A 118 13.48 20.18 -23.72
CA LEU A 118 14.00 19.85 -22.40
C LEU A 118 13.71 20.99 -21.41
N PRO A 119 13.48 20.69 -20.12
CA PRO A 119 13.53 21.68 -19.06
C PRO A 119 14.90 22.41 -19.04
N PRO A 120 14.98 23.61 -18.46
CA PRO A 120 16.27 24.30 -18.26
C PRO A 120 17.32 23.39 -17.61
N LYS A 121 18.61 23.54 -17.99
CA LYS A 121 19.74 22.69 -17.52
C LYS A 121 19.74 22.47 -15.99
N LYS A 122 19.35 23.49 -15.20
CA LYS A 122 19.24 23.42 -13.72
C LYS A 122 18.22 22.41 -13.18
N TYR A 123 17.22 22.02 -13.99
CA TYR A 123 16.23 21.00 -13.65
C TYR A 123 16.50 19.67 -14.35
N LEU A 124 17.64 19.55 -15.04
CA LEU A 124 18.03 18.35 -15.75
C LEU A 124 18.92 17.48 -14.85
N LEU A 125 18.58 16.20 -14.73
CA LEU A 125 19.31 15.22 -13.91
C LEU A 125 20.63 14.74 -14.57
N THR A 126 21.26 15.58 -15.37
CA THR A 126 22.55 15.32 -16.04
C THR A 126 23.74 15.88 -15.26
N ALA A 127 23.48 16.71 -14.24
CA ALA A 127 24.55 17.19 -13.37
C ALA A 127 25.13 15.99 -12.59
N PRO A 128 26.46 15.86 -12.50
CA PRO A 128 27.08 14.84 -11.67
C PRO A 128 26.60 15.03 -10.21
N ASN A 129 26.02 13.99 -9.64
CA ASN A 129 25.53 13.94 -8.25
C ASN A 129 26.64 13.64 -7.23
N TRP A 130 27.86 13.42 -7.70
CA TRP A 130 29.08 13.25 -6.90
C TRP A 130 30.22 13.99 -7.59
N ASP A 131 30.99 14.75 -6.81
CA ASP A 131 32.20 15.44 -7.24
C ASP A 131 33.32 14.81 -6.39
N PHE A 132 34.18 13.99 -6.99
CA PHE A 132 35.54 13.83 -6.44
C PHE A 132 36.29 15.08 -6.90
N ASP A 133 37.18 15.64 -6.09
CA ASP A 133 37.97 16.85 -6.41
C ASP A 133 38.68 16.74 -7.78
N VAL A 134 37.95 17.01 -8.85
CA VAL A 134 38.45 17.13 -10.21
C VAL A 134 38.34 18.61 -10.55
N PRO A 135 39.45 19.30 -10.84
CA PRO A 135 39.42 20.72 -11.09
C PRO A 135 38.52 21.04 -12.30
N LYS A 136 37.45 21.78 -12.05
CA LYS A 136 36.47 22.20 -13.09
C LYS A 136 37.16 23.07 -14.13
N SER A 137 37.09 22.66 -15.39
CA SER A 137 37.56 23.46 -16.53
C SER A 137 36.61 24.65 -16.72
N LYS A 138 37.18 25.84 -16.92
CA LYS A 138 36.51 27.16 -16.96
C LYS A 138 35.45 27.38 -18.06
N ASN A 139 35.04 26.35 -18.80
CA ASN A 139 34.22 26.48 -20.00
C ASN A 139 32.73 26.10 -19.84
N ASP A 140 32.28 25.73 -18.65
CA ASP A 140 30.94 25.16 -18.44
C ASP A 140 29.85 26.17 -17.98
N ASP A 141 30.18 27.46 -17.87
CA ASP A 141 29.27 28.50 -17.33
C ASP A 141 28.44 29.26 -18.40
N ILE A 142 28.10 28.64 -19.54
CA ILE A 142 27.17 29.21 -20.55
C ILE A 142 26.02 28.25 -20.91
#